data_AF-A0A9Q1EEL9-F1
#
_entry.id   AF-A0A9Q1EEL9-F1
#
_cell.length_a   1.000
_cell.length_b   1.000
_cell.length_c   1.000
_cell.angle_alpha   90.00
_cell.angle_beta   90.00
_cell.angle_gamma   90.00
#
_symmetry.space_group_name_H-M   'P 1'
#
loop_
_entity.id
_entity.type
_entity.pdbx_description
1 polymer ?
#
loop_
_entity_poly.entity_id
_entity_poly.type
_entity_poly.pdbx_seq_one_letter_code
_entity_poly.pdbx_strand_id
1 'polypeptide(L)'
;WNSFHDAIARVCEFPIAELNTISYNFGLKAITDREYLFLREYCTVMKPLTVALDILQGEDNCFYGTLLPTLETLIYKTLDLKSGLQILGDLPEAVVK
;
A
#
# COMPACT_ATOMS: atom_id res chain seq x y z
N TRP A 1 3.80 -4.00 11.62
CA TRP A 1 4.46 -3.53 10.38
C TRP A 1 3.42 -3.01 9.37
N ASN A 2 2.28 -3.70 9.20
CA ASN A 2 1.23 -3.27 8.27
C ASN A 2 0.40 -2.05 8.72
N SER A 3 0.48 -1.65 9.99
CA SER A 3 -0.35 -0.57 10.57
C SER A 3 -0.28 0.78 9.85
N PHE A 4 0.87 1.15 9.27
CA PHE A 4 0.96 2.39 8.48
C PHE A 4 0.20 2.27 7.16
N HIS A 5 0.39 1.16 6.43
CA HIS A 5 -0.41 0.86 5.24
C HIS A 5 -1.91 0.84 5.59
N ASP A 6 -2.29 0.18 6.68
CA ASP A 6 -3.70 0.03 7.05
C ASP A 6 -4.36 1.37 7.39
N ALA A 7 -3.62 2.27 8.04
CA ALA A 7 -4.09 3.63 8.32
C ALA A 7 -4.32 4.42 7.01
N ILE A 8 -3.38 4.38 6.07
CA ILE A 8 -3.53 5.09 4.79
C ILE A 8 -4.61 4.43 3.93
N ALA A 9 -4.69 3.10 3.89
CA ALA A 9 -5.73 2.36 3.19
C ALA A 9 -7.11 2.77 3.70
N ARG A 10 -7.28 2.86 5.03
CA ARG A 10 -8.53 3.35 5.64
C ARG A 10 -8.85 4.78 5.22
N VAL A 11 -7.87 5.69 5.16
CA VAL A 11 -8.12 7.06 4.66
C VAL A 11 -8.59 7.03 3.20
N CYS A 12 -7.99 6.19 2.36
CA CYS A 12 -8.35 6.05 0.95
C CYS A 12 -9.69 5.33 0.67
N GLU A 13 -10.39 4.83 1.70
CA GLU A 13 -11.74 4.28 1.55
C GLU A 13 -12.80 5.39 1.39
N PHE A 14 -12.50 6.62 1.82
CA PHE A 14 -13.43 7.76 1.76
C PHE A 14 -13.22 8.60 0.49
N PRO A 15 -14.29 9.16 -0.11
CA PRO A 15 -14.15 10.14 -1.18
C PRO A 15 -13.32 11.35 -0.75
N ILE A 16 -12.49 11.88 -1.66
CA ILE A 16 -11.65 13.06 -1.39
C ILE A 16 -12.47 14.29 -0.93
N ALA A 17 -13.71 14.41 -1.41
CA ALA A 17 -14.62 15.48 -0.99
C ALA A 17 -15.01 15.39 0.50
N GLU A 18 -15.21 14.18 1.02
CA GLU A 18 -15.51 13.96 2.44
C GLU A 18 -14.27 14.22 3.30
N LEU A 19 -13.10 13.74 2.87
CA LEU A 19 -11.84 14.03 3.53
C LEU A 19 -11.55 15.54 3.57
N ASN A 20 -11.81 16.26 2.49
CA ASN A 20 -11.64 17.71 2.44
C ASN A 20 -12.66 18.46 3.30
N THR A 21 -13.87 17.92 3.45
CA THR A 21 -14.86 18.44 4.41
C THR A 21 -14.35 18.30 5.84
N ILE A 22 -13.76 17.15 6.18
CA ILE A 22 -13.14 16.91 7.48
C ILE A 22 -11.96 17.89 7.67
N SER A 23 -11.04 17.98 6.72
CA SER A 23 -9.91 18.91 6.78
C SER A 23 -10.36 20.34 7.05
N TYR A 24 -11.39 20.82 6.35
CA TYR A 24 -11.97 22.14 6.56
C TYR A 24 -12.48 22.33 8.00
N ASN A 25 -13.23 21.37 8.54
CA ASN A 25 -13.77 21.43 9.90
C ASN A 25 -12.68 21.46 10.98
N PHE A 26 -11.51 20.89 10.69
CA PHE A 26 -10.33 20.92 11.57
C PHE A 26 -9.35 22.07 11.27
N GLY A 27 -9.66 22.97 10.33
CA GLY A 27 -8.78 24.06 9.93
C GLY A 27 -7.51 23.61 9.18
N LEU A 28 -7.53 22.41 8.61
CA LEU A 28 -6.45 21.83 7.82
C LEU A 28 -6.60 22.17 6.34
N LYS A 29 -5.48 22.15 5.61
CA LYS A 29 -5.45 22.30 4.16
C LYS A 29 -6.17 21.11 3.50
N ALA A 30 -6.93 21.40 2.44
CA ALA A 30 -7.51 20.38 1.58
C ALA A 30 -6.43 19.53 0.90
N ILE A 31 -6.66 18.22 0.85
CA ILE A 31 -5.89 17.24 0.10
C ILE A 31 -6.14 17.47 -1.39
N THR A 32 -5.08 17.57 -2.17
CA THR A 32 -5.14 17.69 -3.63
C THR A 32 -5.37 16.33 -4.30
N ASP A 33 -5.90 16.33 -5.52
CA ASP A 33 -6.07 15.08 -6.29
C ASP A 33 -4.75 14.33 -6.48
N ARG A 34 -3.63 15.06 -6.64
CA ARG A 34 -2.30 14.48 -6.79
C ARG A 34 -1.82 13.80 -5.51
N GLU A 35 -2.01 14.44 -4.35
CA GLU A 35 -1.67 13.84 -3.04
C GLU A 35 -2.55 12.62 -2.76
N TYR A 36 -3.85 12.69 -3.09
CA TYR A 36 -4.75 11.58 -2.92
C TYR A 36 -4.39 10.39 -3.83
N LEU A 37 -4.04 10.65 -5.09
CA LEU A 37 -3.54 9.63 -6.02
C LEU A 37 -2.24 8.99 -5.50
N PHE A 38 -1.31 9.79 -4.96
CA PHE A 38 -0.08 9.29 -4.35
C PHE A 38 -0.38 8.30 -3.22
N LEU A 39 -1.31 8.63 -2.30
CA LEU A 39 -1.69 7.74 -1.20
C LEU A 39 -2.30 6.43 -1.71
N ARG A 40 -3.13 6.49 -2.76
CA ARG A 40 -3.73 5.29 -3.37
C ARG A 40 -2.71 4.40 -4.06
N GLU A 41 -1.78 5.00 -4.79
CA GLU A 41 -0.67 4.25 -5.42
C GLU A 41 0.23 3.62 -4.36
N TYR A 42 0.51 4.33 -3.26
CA TYR A 42 1.26 3.80 -2.13
C TYR A 42 0.60 2.53 -1.59
N CYS A 43 -0.70 2.57 -1.29
CA CYS A 43 -1.44 1.39 -0.82
C CYS A 43 -1.40 0.25 -1.84
N THR A 44 -1.55 0.56 -3.13
CA THR A 44 -1.48 -0.43 -4.22
C THR A 44 -0.13 -1.16 -4.23
N VAL A 45 0.98 -0.41 -4.21
CA VAL A 45 2.33 -0.97 -4.27
C VAL A 45 2.71 -1.72 -2.99
N MET A 46 2.28 -1.24 -1.83
CA MET A 46 2.60 -1.86 -0.56
C MET A 46 1.74 -3.07 -0.24
N LYS A 47 0.57 -3.24 -0.88
CA LYS A 47 -0.35 -4.33 -0.58
C LYS A 47 0.29 -5.73 -0.70
N PRO A 48 1.03 -6.08 -1.77
CA PRO A 48 1.74 -7.36 -1.85
C PRO A 48 2.67 -7.61 -0.66
N LEU A 49 3.41 -6.59 -0.21
CA LEU A 49 4.31 -6.69 0.95
C LEU A 49 3.53 -6.95 2.23
N THR A 50 2.42 -6.24 2.46
CA THR A 50 1.61 -6.46 3.67
C THR A 50 1.07 -7.89 3.76
N VAL A 51 0.61 -8.43 2.63
CA VAL A 51 0.12 -9.82 2.54
C VAL A 51 1.26 -10.83 2.77
N ALA A 52 2.43 -10.59 2.20
CA ALA A 52 3.60 -11.44 2.44
C ALA A 52 3.99 -11.44 3.93
N LEU A 53 3.95 -10.28 4.58
CA LEU A 53 4.19 -10.16 6.02
C LEU A 53 3.14 -10.92 6.83
N ASP A 54 1.85 -10.80 6.51
CA ASP A 54 0.78 -11.53 7.21
C ASP A 54 0.97 -13.06 7.12
N ILE A 55 1.40 -13.56 5.95
CA ILE A 55 1.70 -14.99 5.75
C ILE A 55 2.90 -15.43 6.59
N LEU A 56 4.00 -14.67 6.53
CA LEU A 56 5.27 -15.07 7.17
C LEU A 56 5.29 -14.82 8.68
N GLN A 57 4.46 -13.90 9.18
CA GLN A 57 4.34 -13.56 10.59
C GLN A 57 3.17 -14.28 11.28
N GLY A 58 2.30 -14.96 10.51
CA GLY A 58 1.17 -15.70 11.06
C GLY A 58 1.60 -16.99 11.75
N GLU A 59 1.19 -17.17 13.01
CA GLU A 59 1.51 -18.36 13.81
C GLU A 59 0.94 -19.66 13.20
N ASP A 60 -0.18 -19.56 12.46
CA ASP A 60 -0.90 -20.73 11.90
C ASP A 60 -0.38 -21.20 10.53
N ASN A 61 0.41 -20.40 9.80
CA ASN A 61 0.81 -20.68 8.41
C ASN A 61 2.31 -20.49 8.11
N CYS A 62 3.14 -20.24 9.14
CA CYS A 62 4.59 -20.08 8.99
C CYS A 62 5.31 -21.44 8.93
N PHE A 63 5.05 -22.22 7.88
CA PHE A 63 5.86 -23.40 7.57
C PHE A 63 7.11 -22.95 6.80
N TYR A 64 8.30 -23.48 7.12
CA TYR A 64 9.53 -23.12 6.41
C TYR A 64 9.44 -23.28 4.86
N GLY A 65 8.55 -24.15 4.38
CA GLY A 65 8.31 -24.34 2.95
C GLY A 65 7.55 -23.21 2.24
N THR A 66 6.93 -22.28 2.97
CA THR A 66 6.16 -21.16 2.36
C THR A 66 7.00 -19.92 2.11
N LEU A 67 8.22 -19.83 2.67
CA LEU A 67 9.08 -18.65 2.55
C LEU A 67 9.40 -18.30 1.09
N LEU A 68 10.04 -19.22 0.36
CA LEU A 68 10.45 -18.98 -1.03
C LEU A 68 9.25 -18.66 -1.95
N PRO A 69 8.16 -19.47 -1.96
CA PRO A 69 6.98 -19.15 -2.76
C PRO A 69 6.35 -17.78 -2.43
N THR A 70 6.37 -17.37 -1.16
CA THR A 70 5.83 -16.06 -0.74
C THR A 70 6.69 -14.92 -1.25
N LEU A 71 8.02 -15.04 -1.17
CA LEU A 71 8.96 -14.04 -1.69
C LEU A 71 8.90 -13.93 -3.22
N GLU A 72 8.87 -15.05 -3.95
CA GLU A 72 8.72 -15.05 -5.40
C GLU A 72 7.41 -14.38 -5.83
N THR A 73 6.31 -14.71 -5.13
CA THR A 73 5.00 -14.09 -5.38
C THR A 73 5.00 -12.60 -5.07
N LEU A 74 5.65 -12.18 -3.97
CA LEU A 74 5.82 -10.77 -3.60
C LEU A 74 6.53 -10.00 -4.71
N ILE A 75 7.68 -10.50 -5.18
CA ILE A 75 8.49 -9.85 -6.21
C ILE A 75 7.70 -9.72 -7.50
N TYR A 76 7.12 -10.83 -7.98
CA TYR A 76 6.35 -10.86 -9.22
C TYR A 76 5.18 -9.87 -9.19
N LYS A 77 4.33 -9.95 -8.15
CA LYS A 77 3.16 -9.07 -8.03
C LYS A 77 3.53 -7.61 -7.85
N THR A 78 4.62 -7.31 -7.15
CA THR A 78 5.03 -5.93 -6.92
C THR A 78 5.53 -5.29 -8.21
N LEU A 79 6.39 -5.98 -8.97
CA LEU A 79 6.93 -5.46 -10.23
C LEU A 79 5.88 -5.32 -11.34
N ASP A 80 4.88 -6.21 -11.38
CA ASP A 80 3.76 -6.13 -12.34
C ASP A 80 2.96 -4.82 -12.23
N LEU A 81 2.89 -4.23 -11.03
CA LEU A 81 2.17 -2.98 -10.78
C LEU A 81 2.80 -1.76 -11.46
N LYS A 82 4.09 -1.81 -11.81
CA LYS A 82 4.85 -0.65 -12.31
C LYS A 82 4.15 0.08 -13.45
N SER A 83 3.61 -0.67 -14.41
CA SER A 83 3.01 -0.11 -15.62
C SER A 83 1.73 0.69 -15.38
N GLY A 84 1.07 0.49 -14.24
CA GLY A 84 -0.18 1.16 -13.88
C GLY A 84 -0.01 2.43 -13.02
N LEU A 85 1.21 2.79 -12.64
CA LEU A 85 1.49 3.89 -11.71
C LEU A 85 1.79 5.19 -12.46
N GLN A 86 1.24 6.29 -11.97
CA GLN A 86 1.42 7.64 -12.50
C GLN A 86 2.42 8.46 -11.67
N ILE A 87 2.54 8.18 -10.36
CA ILE A 87 3.39 8.94 -9.44
C ILE A 87 4.51 8.07 -8.86
N LEU A 88 4.18 6.86 -8.39
CA LEU A 88 5.08 5.99 -7.63
C LEU A 88 5.76 4.90 -8.48
N GLY A 89 6.08 5.21 -9.74
CA GLY A 89 6.63 4.24 -10.70
C GLY A 89 7.93 3.54 -10.28
N ASP A 90 8.72 4.14 -9.39
CA ASP A 90 9.99 3.56 -8.90
C ASP A 90 9.85 2.82 -7.55
N LEU A 91 8.69 2.94 -6.89
CA LEU A 91 8.45 2.30 -5.59
C LEU A 91 8.43 0.77 -5.68
N PRO A 92 7.83 0.14 -6.71
CA PRO A 92 7.89 -1.31 -6.88
C PRO A 92 9.31 -1.88 -6.81
N GLU A 93 10.26 -1.27 -7.51
CA GLU A 93 11.66 -1.69 -7.48
C GLU A 93 12.31 -1.48 -6.12
N ALA A 94 11.95 -0.41 -5.40
CA ALA A 94 12.49 -0.14 -4.08
C ALA A 94 12.02 -1.17 -3.04
N VAL A 95 10.81 -1.73 -3.21
CA VAL A 95 10.25 -2.74 -2.31
C VAL A 95 10.94 -4.11 -2.47
N VAL A 96 11.40 -4.44 -3.68
CA VAL A 96 11.99 -5.75 -4.01
C VAL A 96 13.52 -5.78 -3.97
N LYS A 97 14.18 -4.65 -3.66
CA LYS A 97 15.64 -4.51 -3.52
C LYS A 97 16.08 -4.70 -2.07
#